data_AF-A0A7G8F7V5-F1
#
_entry.id   AF-A0A7G8F7V5-F1
#
_cell.length_a   1.000
_cell.length_b   1.000
_cell.length_c   1.000
_cell.angle_alpha   90.00
_cell.angle_beta   90.00
_cell.angle_gamma   90.00
#
_symmetry.space_group_name_H-M   'P 1'
#
loop_
_entity.id
_entity.type
_entity.pdbx_description
1 polymer ?
#
loop_
_entity_poly.entity_id
_entity_poly.type
_entity_poly.pdbx_seq_one_letter_code
_entity_poly.pdbx_strand_id
1 'polypeptide(L)' 'MSNAAALYARIENDRDLSKGLFRQALQNPSGALDSICEIGNQLNLPVTLQEVKDHLNSLDDEITKQWLIKARGGL' A
#
# COMPACT_ATOMS: atom_id res chain seq x y z
N MET A 1 7.99 10.78 11.36
CA MET A 1 8.31 10.71 9.93
C MET A 1 8.31 9.25 9.55
N SER A 2 7.24 8.75 8.93
CA SER A 2 7.12 7.31 8.63
C SER A 2 7.64 7.02 7.24
N ASN A 3 8.55 6.05 7.11
CA ASN A 3 9.09 5.60 5.82
C ASN A 3 7.97 5.16 4.86
N ALA A 4 6.85 4.67 5.42
CA ALA A 4 5.63 4.34 4.68
C ALA A 4 5.12 5.51 3.83
N ALA A 5 5.07 6.73 4.35
CA ALA A 5 4.55 7.88 3.59
C ALA A 5 5.45 8.23 2.39
N ALA A 6 6.78 8.21 2.59
CA ALA A 6 7.74 8.47 1.52
C ALA A 6 7.72 7.36 0.46
N LEU A 7 7.52 6.12 0.89
CA LEU A 7 7.37 4.97 0.02
C LEU A 7 6.09 5.08 -0.81
N TYR A 8 4.94 5.36 -0.19
CA TYR A 8 3.68 5.57 -0.88
C TYR A 8 3.77 6.70 -1.90
N ALA A 9 4.40 7.84 -1.55
CA ALA A 9 4.61 8.92 -2.50
C ALA A 9 5.46 8.49 -3.71
N ARG A 10 6.42 7.58 -3.52
CA ARG A 10 7.21 6.99 -4.62
C ARG A 10 6.37 6.06 -5.50
N ILE A 11 5.61 5.17 -4.86
CA ILE A 11 4.71 4.22 -5.51
C ILE A 11 3.62 4.98 -6.29
N GLU A 12 3.05 6.05 -5.73
CA GLU A 12 2.03 6.86 -6.37
C GLU A 12 2.57 7.64 -7.57
N ASN A 13 3.82 8.09 -7.50
CA ASN A 13 4.51 8.72 -8.63
C ASN A 13 4.69 7.74 -9.80
N ASP A 14 4.84 6.44 -9.50
CA ASP A 14 4.88 5.36 -10.48
C ASP A 14 3.50 4.72 -10.70
N ARG A 15 2.76 5.25 -11.69
CA ARG A 15 1.38 4.81 -11.95
C ARG A 15 1.24 3.33 -12.29
N ASP A 16 2.24 2.71 -12.91
CA ASP A 16 2.20 1.29 -13.28
C ASP A 16 2.38 0.42 -12.03
N LEU A 17 3.33 0.79 -11.19
CA LEU A 17 3.60 0.11 -9.93
C LEU A 17 2.42 0.28 -8.95
N SER A 18 1.87 1.49 -8.82
CA SER A 18 0.66 1.75 -8.04
C SER A 18 -0.54 0.92 -8.52
N LYS A 19 -0.83 0.91 -9.83
CA LYS A 19 -1.96 0.12 -10.38
C LYS A 19 -1.76 -1.39 -10.22
N GLY A 20 -0.54 -1.89 -10.41
CA GLY A 20 -0.22 -3.30 -10.22
C GLY A 20 -0.45 -3.74 -8.78
N LEU A 21 0.04 -2.92 -7.84
CA LEU A 21 -0.09 -3.17 -6.41
C LEU A 21 -1.55 -3.05 -5.94
N PHE A 22 -2.31 -2.13 -6.50
CA PHE A 22 -3.74 -1.98 -6.26
C PHE A 22 -4.53 -3.21 -6.74
N ARG A 23 -4.27 -3.69 -7.96
CA ARG A 23 -4.91 -4.92 -8.47
C ARG A 23 -4.55 -6.13 -7.63
N GLN A 24 -3.28 -6.22 -7.23
CA GLN A 24 -2.82 -7.29 -6.34
C GLN A 24 -3.52 -7.22 -4.99
N ALA A 25 -3.74 -6.03 -4.43
CA ALA A 25 -4.46 -5.89 -3.17
C ALA A 25 -5.94 -6.29 -3.27
N LEU A 26 -6.57 -6.04 -4.42
CA LEU A 26 -7.95 -6.48 -4.69
C LEU A 26 -8.07 -8.00 -4.77
N GLN A 27 -7.06 -8.70 -5.32
CA GLN A 27 -7.04 -10.17 -5.41
C GLN A 27 -6.49 -10.86 -4.16
N ASN A 28 -5.44 -10.30 -3.57
CA ASN A 28 -4.68 -10.83 -2.45
C ASN A 28 -4.08 -9.69 -1.60
N PRO A 29 -4.80 -9.22 -0.57
CA PRO A 29 -4.34 -8.11 0.27
C PRO A 29 -3.07 -8.44 1.06
N SER A 30 -2.86 -9.70 1.45
CA SER A 30 -1.65 -10.12 2.15
C SER A 30 -0.42 -10.03 1.24
N GLY A 31 -0.56 -10.45 -0.03
CA GLY A 31 0.52 -10.35 -1.01
C GLY A 31 0.86 -8.90 -1.39
N ALA A 32 -0.13 -8.01 -1.43
CA ALA A 32 0.12 -6.59 -1.67
C ALA A 32 0.97 -5.94 -0.56
N LEU A 33 0.72 -6.29 0.70
CA LEU A 33 1.52 -5.78 1.80
C LEU A 33 2.97 -6.27 1.75
N ASP A 34 3.19 -7.52 1.33
CA ASP A 34 4.52 -8.10 1.14
C ASP A 34 5.28 -7.36 0.03
N SER A 35 4.63 -7.14 -1.13
CA SER A 35 5.22 -6.36 -2.21
C SER A 35 5.53 -4.92 -1.82
N ILE A 36 4.69 -4.25 -1.01
CA ILE A 36 5.01 -2.92 -0.48
C ILE A 36 6.31 -2.97 0.34
N CYS A 37 6.47 -3.99 1.19
CA CYS A 37 7.68 -4.17 1.99
C CYS A 37 8.92 -4.40 1.11
N GLU A 38 8.80 -5.22 0.07
CA GLU A 38 9.87 -5.45 -0.92
C GLU A 38 10.24 -4.17 -1.68
N ILE A 39 9.25 -3.41 -2.17
CA ILE A 39 9.47 -2.14 -2.86
C ILE A 39 10.14 -1.13 -1.92
N GLY A 40 9.73 -1.11 -0.64
CA GLY A 40 10.39 -0.34 0.40
C GLY A 40 11.87 -0.67 0.51
N ASN A 41 12.23 -1.95 0.60
CA ASN A 41 13.62 -2.38 0.62
C ASN A 41 14.38 -1.97 -0.65
N GLN A 42 13.79 -2.11 -1.84
CA GLN A 42 14.41 -1.71 -3.11
C GLN A 42 14.67 -0.20 -3.17
N LEU A 43 13.77 0.61 -2.61
CA LEU A 43 13.87 2.07 -2.61
C LEU A 43 14.70 2.64 -1.44
N ASN A 44 15.38 1.78 -0.67
CA ASN A 44 16.09 2.17 0.57
C ASN A 44 15.16 2.83 1.61
N LEU A 45 13.88 2.47 1.58
CA LEU A 45 12.84 2.88 2.52
C LEU A 45 12.25 1.62 3.16
N PRO A 46 13.01 0.90 4.01
CA PRO A 46 12.48 -0.28 4.68
C PRO A 46 11.27 0.13 5.52
N VAL A 47 10.16 -0.56 5.27
CA VAL A 47 8.90 -0.38 5.99
C VAL A 47 8.47 -1.72 6.54
N THR A 48 7.89 -1.72 7.72
CA THR A 48 7.29 -2.93 8.29
C THR A 48 5.82 -3.05 7.92
N LEU A 49 5.30 -4.28 7.92
CA LEU A 49 3.86 -4.55 7.84
C LEU A 49 3.05 -3.71 8.83
N GLN A 50 3.60 -3.51 10.03
CA GLN A 50 2.98 -2.70 11.07
C GLN A 50 2.91 -1.24 10.65
N GLU A 51 3.99 -0.64 10.16
CA GLU A 51 4.02 0.75 9.69
C GLU A 51 3.11 0.99 8.49
N VAL A 52 3.04 0.04 7.55
CA VAL A 52 2.13 0.12 6.41
C VAL A 52 0.68 0.12 6.89
N LYS A 53 0.34 -0.80 7.81
CA LYS A 53 -1.01 -0.85 8.42
C LYS A 53 -1.34 0.39 9.24
N ASP A 54 -0.39 0.90 10.02
CA ASP A 54 -0.55 2.09 10.85
C ASP A 54 -0.76 3.34 9.98
N HIS A 55 0.04 3.47 8.90
CA HIS A 55 -0.12 4.52 7.91
C HIS A 55 -1.48 4.43 7.19
N LEU A 56 -1.91 3.24 6.81
CA LEU A 56 -3.22 3.02 6.19
C LEU A 56 -4.39 3.32 7.13
N ASN A 57 -4.26 3.00 8.41
CA ASN A 57 -5.25 3.38 9.42
C ASN A 57 -5.27 4.88 9.68
N SER A 58 -4.11 5.54 9.61
CA SER A 58 -3.98 7.00 9.76
C SER A 58 -4.47 7.78 8.54
N LEU A 59 -4.55 7.17 7.36
CA LEU A 59 -5.15 7.75 6.17
C LEU A 59 -6.67 7.62 6.30
N ASP A 60 -7.30 8.60 6.96
CA ASP A 60 -8.76 8.68 7.10
C ASP A 60 -9.51 8.95 5.78
N ASP A 61 -8.78 9.21 4.71
CA ASP A 61 -9.31 9.36 3.36
C ASP A 61 -9.95 8.06 2.87
N GLU A 62 -11.27 8.08 2.69
CA GLU A 62 -12.06 6.99 2.12
C GLU A 62 -11.50 6.51 0.78
N ILE A 63 -10.76 7.34 0.04
CA ILE A 63 -10.12 6.99 -1.24
C ILE A 63 -8.94 6.02 -1.04
N THR A 64 -8.13 6.24 0.00
CA THR A 64 -7.03 5.34 0.36
C THR A 64 -7.55 4.10 1.07
N LYS A 65 -8.62 4.20 1.86
CA LYS A 65 -9.30 3.01 2.39
C LYS A 65 -10.00 2.21 1.27
N GLN A 66 -10.45 2.86 0.19
CA GLN A 66 -11.22 2.20 -0.88
C GLN A 66 -10.47 1.08 -1.59
N TRP A 67 -9.14 1.06 -1.65
CA TRP A 67 -8.42 -0.05 -2.31
C TRP A 67 -8.34 -1.32 -1.47
N LEU A 68 -8.33 -1.17 -0.14
CA LEU A 68 -8.39 -2.27 0.82
C LEU A 68 -9.84 -2.66 1.19
N ILE A 69 -10.77 -1.69 1.23
CA ILE A 69 -12.18 -1.94 1.55
C ILE A 69 -12.95 -2.49 0.34
N LYS A 70 -12.68 -2.03 -0.89
CA LYS A 70 -13.35 -2.58 -2.09
C LYS A 70 -12.93 -4.02 -2.39
N ALA A 71 -11.76 -4.47 -1.92
CA ALA A 71 -11.35 -5.88 -1.93
C ALA A 71 -12.27 -6.78 -1.06
N ARG A 72 -13.02 -6.21 -0.11
CA ARG A 72 -14.00 -6.90 0.74
C ARG A 72 -15.45 -6.69 0.31
N GLY A 73 -15.71 -5.90 -0.73
CA GLY A 73 -17.04 -5.55 -1.23
C GLY A 73 -17.50 -6.48 -2.35
N GLY A 74 -17.57 -7.78 -2.08
CA GLY A 74 -18.29 -8.72 -2.93
C GLY A 74 -19.75 -8.80 -2.49
N LEU A 75 -20.63 -8.15 -3.26
CA LEU A 75 -22.11 -8.22 -3.29
C LEU A 75 -22.88 -7.59 -2.12
#